data_AF-A0ABC9NZU2-F1
#
_entry.id   AF-A0ABC9NZU2-F1
#
_cell.length_a   1.000
_cell.length_b   1.000
_cell.length_c   1.000
_cell.angle_alpha   90.00
_cell.angle_beta   90.00
_cell.angle_gamma   90.00
#
_symmetry.space_group_name_H-M   'P 1'
#
loop_
_entity.id
_entity.type
_entity.pdbx_description
1 polymer ?
#
loop_
_entity_poly.entity_id
_entity_poly.type
_entity_poly.pdbx_seq_one_letter_code
_entity_poly.pdbx_strand_id
1 'polypeptide(L)'
;MLGGAMEAVGVISDISYNASILFSICTIIFTIYKFKKQKKWNSELEKLKYSFEHNLTSYRIYIELKHKRIIKVNQCMVQAYSFVSNIASPIQEHPDFSRYTKQEISDYLDKISLDENDKIYIINQWELNKTRALKEVVYWYNRSKCLSAYNSINKLKKHLLYVRLYIKEEDFKALFEFTLKLNSILIYKETLLDEIRGLSYDNHNLIQDIQSNLDEATVLYEELVSLLRKALEIDLL
;
A
#
# COMPACT_ATOMS: atom_id res chain seq x y z
N MET A 1 50.87 -47.42 -79.88
CA MET A 1 49.53 -47.03 -79.38
C MET A 1 49.53 -46.91 -77.86
N LEU A 2 50.28 -45.93 -77.30
CA LEU A 2 50.31 -45.68 -75.84
C LEU A 2 50.22 -44.18 -75.49
N GLY A 3 50.30 -43.26 -76.47
CA GLY A 3 50.25 -41.80 -76.24
C GLY A 3 48.86 -41.26 -75.92
N GLY A 4 47.80 -41.74 -76.59
CA GLY A 4 46.45 -41.20 -76.41
C GLY A 4 45.76 -41.57 -75.09
N ALA A 5 46.20 -42.64 -74.41
CA ALA A 5 45.63 -43.05 -73.12
C ALA A 5 46.21 -42.23 -71.95
N MET A 6 47.48 -41.83 -72.00
CA MET A 6 48.09 -40.96 -70.98
C MET A 6 47.57 -39.52 -71.05
N GLU A 7 47.32 -38.99 -72.25
CA GLU A 7 46.72 -37.65 -72.42
C GLU A 7 45.26 -37.61 -71.97
N ALA A 8 44.45 -38.64 -72.27
CA ALA A 8 43.07 -38.72 -71.81
C ALA A 8 42.95 -38.86 -70.29
N VAL A 9 43.86 -39.62 -69.65
CA VAL A 9 43.91 -39.76 -68.19
C VAL A 9 44.34 -38.46 -67.50
N GLY A 10 45.29 -37.71 -68.09
CA GLY A 10 45.69 -36.39 -67.59
C GLY A 10 44.57 -35.34 -67.69
N VAL A 11 43.84 -35.32 -68.80
CA VAL A 11 42.69 -34.40 -68.99
C VAL A 11 41.54 -34.75 -68.03
N ILE A 12 41.25 -36.03 -67.80
CA ILE A 12 40.23 -36.46 -66.83
C ILE A 12 40.68 -36.17 -65.38
N SER A 13 41.97 -36.36 -65.06
CA SER A 13 42.49 -36.00 -63.74
C SER A 13 42.42 -34.49 -63.49
N ASP A 14 42.72 -33.66 -64.49
CA ASP A 14 42.66 -32.19 -64.38
C ASP A 14 41.22 -31.68 -64.27
N ILE A 15 40.27 -32.26 -65.00
CA ILE A 15 38.84 -31.94 -64.86
C ILE A 15 38.34 -32.34 -63.47
N SER A 16 38.73 -33.51 -62.96
CA SER A 16 38.35 -33.97 -61.62
C SER A 16 38.95 -33.10 -60.50
N TYR A 17 40.20 -32.65 -60.68
CA TYR A 17 40.91 -31.80 -59.75
C TYR A 17 40.29 -30.39 -59.70
N ASN A 18 40.00 -29.80 -60.85
CA ASN A 18 39.34 -28.50 -60.95
C ASN A 18 37.90 -28.53 -60.40
N ALA A 19 37.16 -29.61 -60.63
CA ALA A 19 35.83 -29.81 -60.04
C ALA A 19 35.89 -29.95 -58.51
N SER A 20 36.90 -30.65 -57.98
CA SER A 20 37.13 -30.80 -56.53
C SER A 20 37.47 -29.45 -55.88
N ILE A 21 38.28 -28.61 -56.53
CA ILE A 21 38.58 -27.25 -56.06
C ILE A 21 37.32 -26.38 -56.02
N LEU A 22 36.52 -26.39 -57.10
CA LEU A 22 35.25 -25.66 -57.15
C LEU A 22 34.29 -26.10 -56.03
N PHE A 23 34.14 -27.41 -55.83
CA PHE A 23 33.28 -27.95 -54.78
C PHE A 23 33.79 -27.57 -53.37
N SER A 24 35.12 -27.56 -53.17
CA SER A 24 35.76 -27.12 -51.93
C SER A 24 35.54 -25.61 -51.67
N ILE A 25 35.62 -24.78 -52.70
CA ILE A 25 35.33 -23.34 -52.58
C ILE A 25 33.86 -23.10 -52.26
N CYS A 26 32.94 -23.79 -52.94
CA CYS A 26 31.50 -23.69 -52.66
C CYS A 26 31.14 -24.11 -51.23
N THR A 27 31.74 -25.20 -50.73
CA THR A 27 31.52 -25.67 -49.35
C THR A 27 32.10 -24.69 -48.31
N ILE A 28 33.25 -24.08 -48.57
CA ILE A 28 33.81 -23.02 -47.71
C ILE A 28 32.88 -21.79 -47.67
N ILE A 29 32.42 -21.30 -48.83
CA ILE A 29 31.50 -20.15 -48.90
C ILE A 29 30.20 -20.45 -48.16
N PHE A 30 29.62 -21.64 -48.37
CA PHE A 30 28.41 -22.07 -47.68
C PHE A 30 28.60 -22.18 -46.17
N THR A 31 29.74 -22.70 -45.72
CA THR A 31 30.07 -22.80 -44.29
C THR A 31 30.23 -21.42 -43.65
N ILE A 32 30.90 -20.48 -44.32
CA ILE A 32 31.03 -19.09 -43.87
C ILE A 32 29.65 -18.41 -43.78
N TYR A 33 28.80 -18.61 -44.79
CA TYR A 33 27.44 -18.08 -44.78
C TYR A 33 26.62 -18.66 -43.62
N LYS A 34 26.65 -19.98 -43.42
CA LYS A 34 25.96 -20.67 -42.32
C LYS A 34 26.45 -20.17 -40.96
N PHE A 35 27.77 -20.01 -40.79
CA PHE A 35 28.36 -19.49 -39.56
C PHE A 35 27.93 -18.05 -39.27
N LYS A 36 27.94 -17.16 -40.27
CA LYS A 36 27.45 -15.77 -40.12
C LYS A 36 25.96 -15.74 -39.74
N LYS A 37 25.14 -16.56 -40.39
CA LYS A 37 23.71 -16.68 -40.09
C LYS A 37 23.51 -17.20 -38.65
N GLN A 38 24.21 -18.24 -38.24
CA GLN A 38 24.13 -18.80 -36.89
C GLN A 38 24.59 -17.80 -35.82
N LYS A 39 25.67 -17.04 -36.07
CA LYS A 39 26.12 -15.97 -35.16
C LYS A 39 25.06 -14.88 -34.98
N LYS A 40 24.36 -14.49 -36.06
CA LYS A 40 23.25 -13.53 -36.00
C LYS A 40 22.09 -14.07 -35.15
N TRP A 41 21.65 -15.31 -35.40
CA TRP A 41 20.60 -15.97 -34.63
C TRP A 41 20.95 -16.08 -33.14
N ASN A 42 22.17 -16.47 -32.81
CA ASN A 42 22.62 -16.57 -31.42
C ASN A 42 22.58 -15.20 -30.73
N SER A 43 23.01 -14.13 -31.41
CA SER A 43 22.94 -12.77 -30.86
C SER A 43 21.51 -12.29 -30.65
N GLU A 44 20.59 -12.60 -31.58
CA GLU A 44 19.16 -12.27 -31.42
C GLU A 44 18.53 -13.05 -30.27
N LEU A 45 18.86 -14.35 -30.12
CA LEU A 45 18.39 -15.18 -29.02
C LEU A 45 18.92 -14.69 -27.66
N GLU A 46 20.16 -14.23 -27.59
CA GLU A 46 20.75 -13.66 -26.38
C GLU A 46 20.07 -12.34 -25.98
N LYS A 47 19.76 -11.46 -26.94
CA LYS A 47 18.97 -10.25 -26.70
C LYS A 47 17.57 -10.57 -26.20
N LEU A 48 16.92 -11.57 -26.81
CA LEU A 48 15.60 -12.03 -26.41
C LEU A 48 15.62 -12.56 -24.97
N LYS A 49 16.61 -13.41 -24.64
CA LYS A 49 16.82 -13.94 -23.29
C LYS A 49 17.01 -12.81 -22.28
N TYR A 50 17.87 -11.84 -22.58
CA TYR A 50 18.10 -10.68 -21.71
C TYR A 50 16.80 -9.87 -21.50
N SER A 51 16.03 -9.62 -22.56
CA SER A 51 14.75 -8.91 -22.43
C SER A 51 13.75 -9.69 -21.59
N PHE A 52 13.68 -11.01 -21.72
CA PHE A 52 12.82 -11.86 -20.90
C PHE A 52 13.24 -11.83 -19.43
N GLU A 53 14.54 -11.97 -19.14
CA GLU A 53 15.07 -11.89 -17.77
C GLU A 53 14.78 -10.52 -17.12
N HIS A 54 14.94 -9.44 -17.88
CA HIS A 54 14.64 -8.09 -17.40
C HIS A 54 13.13 -7.90 -17.14
N ASN A 55 12.27 -8.38 -18.04
CA ASN A 55 10.81 -8.30 -17.87
C ASN A 55 10.34 -9.12 -16.67
N LEU A 56 10.86 -10.33 -16.48
CA LEU A 56 10.56 -11.17 -15.31
C LEU A 56 11.00 -10.49 -14.00
N THR A 57 12.18 -9.88 -13.99
CA THR A 57 12.69 -9.14 -12.82
C THR A 57 11.79 -7.95 -12.51
N SER A 58 11.39 -7.19 -13.53
CA SER A 58 10.51 -6.03 -13.38
C SER A 58 9.12 -6.43 -12.87
N TYR A 59 8.56 -7.51 -13.40
CA TYR A 59 7.28 -8.07 -12.95
C TYR A 59 7.35 -8.54 -11.50
N ARG A 60 8.43 -9.23 -11.10
CA ARG A 60 8.66 -9.64 -9.71
C ARG A 60 8.69 -8.44 -8.78
N ILE A 61 9.46 -7.40 -9.11
CA ILE A 61 9.52 -6.16 -8.31
C ILE A 61 8.13 -5.51 -8.20
N TYR A 62 7.37 -5.47 -9.29
CA TYR A 62 6.01 -4.95 -9.30
C TYR A 62 5.09 -5.71 -8.32
N ILE A 63 5.09 -7.05 -8.37
CA ILE A 63 4.27 -7.89 -7.49
C ILE A 63 4.68 -7.74 -6.02
N GLU A 64 5.98 -7.70 -5.72
CA GLU A 64 6.50 -7.49 -4.36
C GLU A 64 6.06 -6.13 -3.80
N LEU A 65 6.15 -5.06 -4.61
CA LEU A 65 5.69 -3.72 -4.22
C LEU A 65 4.17 -3.66 -4.05
N LYS A 66 3.39 -4.29 -4.93
CA LYS A 66 1.94 -4.41 -4.83
C LYS A 66 1.55 -5.03 -3.49
N HIS A 67 2.09 -6.20 -3.18
CA HIS A 67 1.81 -6.92 -1.93
C HIS A 67 2.15 -6.07 -0.70
N LYS A 68 3.36 -5.50 -0.65
CA LYS A 68 3.81 -4.67 0.47
C LYS A 68 2.89 -3.48 0.71
N ARG A 69 2.42 -2.83 -0.36
CA ARG A 69 1.55 -1.65 -0.27
C ARG A 69 0.13 -2.01 0.17
N ILE A 70 -0.46 -3.07 -0.39
CA ILE A 70 -1.79 -3.55 -0.02
C ILE A 70 -1.83 -3.98 1.45
N ILE A 71 -0.84 -4.74 1.91
CA ILE A 71 -0.72 -5.12 3.33
C ILE A 71 -0.66 -3.87 4.22
N LYS A 72 0.10 -2.86 3.80
CA LYS A 72 0.22 -1.62 4.57
C LYS A 72 -1.09 -0.83 4.64
N VAL A 73 -1.85 -0.80 3.54
CA VAL A 73 -3.20 -0.23 3.51
C VAL A 73 -4.11 -0.96 4.50
N ASN A 74 -4.16 -2.29 4.47
CA ASN A 74 -4.96 -3.08 5.39
C ASN A 74 -4.61 -2.78 6.86
N GLN A 75 -3.32 -2.75 7.21
CA GLN A 75 -2.88 -2.38 8.56
C GLN A 75 -3.34 -0.99 8.98
N CYS A 76 -3.26 -0.01 8.08
CA CYS A 76 -3.68 1.36 8.38
C CYS A 76 -5.21 1.47 8.47
N MET A 77 -5.93 0.66 7.68
CA MET A 77 -7.39 0.56 7.70
C MET A 77 -7.90 0.02 9.03
N VAL A 78 -7.34 -1.10 9.49
CA VAL A 78 -7.63 -1.69 10.81
C VAL A 78 -7.38 -0.68 11.93
N GLN A 79 -6.23 0.01 11.90
CA GLN A 79 -5.89 1.02 12.92
C GLN A 79 -6.89 2.18 12.92
N ALA A 80 -7.14 2.78 11.76
CA ALA A 80 -8.06 3.92 11.65
C ALA A 80 -9.48 3.55 12.09
N TYR A 81 -9.99 2.40 11.63
CA TYR A 81 -11.29 1.88 12.03
C TYR A 81 -11.36 1.63 13.54
N SER A 82 -10.34 1.00 14.13
CA SER A 82 -10.31 0.73 15.58
C SER A 82 -10.33 2.02 16.41
N PHE A 83 -9.58 3.05 16.01
CA PHE A 83 -9.65 4.34 16.72
C PHE A 83 -11.02 5.00 16.62
N VAL A 84 -11.62 5.02 15.43
CA VAL A 84 -12.93 5.65 15.21
C VAL A 84 -14.04 4.90 15.93
N SER A 85 -14.09 3.57 15.79
CA SER A 85 -15.08 2.72 16.46
C SER A 85 -15.01 2.84 17.99
N ASN A 86 -13.81 2.85 18.57
CA ASN A 86 -13.65 3.02 20.02
C ASN A 86 -14.18 4.37 20.52
N ILE A 87 -14.01 5.43 19.73
CA ILE A 87 -14.46 6.78 20.09
C ILE A 87 -15.98 6.95 19.86
N ALA A 88 -16.49 6.32 18.80
CA ALA A 88 -17.91 6.34 18.46
C ALA A 88 -18.75 5.41 19.35
N SER A 89 -18.12 4.44 20.03
CA SER A 89 -18.80 3.53 20.95
C SER A 89 -19.60 4.28 22.02
N PRO A 90 -20.86 3.88 22.27
CA PRO A 90 -21.65 4.44 23.37
C PRO A 90 -21.12 4.01 24.74
N ILE A 91 -20.35 2.93 24.82
CA ILE A 91 -19.74 2.40 26.06
C ILE A 91 -18.27 2.80 26.10
N GLN A 92 -17.99 4.09 25.93
CA GLN A 92 -16.61 4.57 25.95
C GLN A 92 -16.09 4.56 27.39
N GLU A 93 -15.25 3.60 27.72
CA GLU A 93 -14.51 3.61 28.99
C GLU A 93 -13.38 4.65 28.90
N HIS A 94 -13.45 5.66 29.77
CA HIS A 94 -12.31 6.52 30.07
C HIS A 94 -11.74 6.15 31.44
N PRO A 95 -10.45 6.44 31.70
CA PRO A 95 -9.91 6.28 33.04
C PRO A 95 -10.76 7.02 34.08
N ASP A 96 -10.93 6.42 35.25
CA ASP A 96 -11.58 7.07 36.38
C ASP A 96 -10.64 8.11 37.00
N PHE A 97 -10.54 9.28 36.35
CA PHE A 97 -9.69 10.39 36.77
C PHE A 97 -10.02 10.91 38.17
N SER A 98 -11.20 10.58 38.73
CA SER A 98 -11.56 10.97 40.09
C SER A 98 -10.64 10.37 41.16
N ARG A 99 -10.06 9.20 40.85
CA ARG A 99 -9.12 8.44 41.71
C ARG A 99 -7.67 8.90 41.58
N TYR A 100 -7.36 9.71 40.57
CA TYR A 100 -6.00 10.14 40.30
C TYR A 100 -5.60 11.26 41.26
N THR A 101 -4.32 11.30 41.60
CA THR A 101 -3.68 12.40 42.32
C THR A 101 -3.42 13.57 41.37
N LYS A 102 -3.20 14.76 41.93
CA LYS A 102 -2.83 15.96 41.16
C LYS A 102 -1.59 15.73 40.28
N GLN A 103 -0.60 14.99 40.80
CA GLN A 103 0.62 14.68 40.06
C GLN A 103 0.34 13.73 38.89
N GLU A 104 -0.41 12.65 39.11
CA GLU A 104 -0.78 11.71 38.03
C GLU A 104 -1.60 12.39 36.92
N ILE A 105 -2.44 13.38 37.27
CA ILE A 105 -3.12 14.21 36.28
C ILE A 105 -2.13 15.08 35.51
N SER A 106 -1.20 15.76 36.20
CA SER A 106 -0.17 16.56 35.52
C SER A 106 0.65 15.71 34.55
N ASP A 107 1.12 14.53 34.98
CA ASP A 107 1.89 13.60 34.16
C ASP A 107 1.09 13.11 32.95
N TYR A 108 -0.22 12.90 33.13
CA TYR A 108 -1.12 12.55 32.04
C TYR A 108 -1.28 13.70 31.02
N LEU A 109 -1.46 14.94 31.49
CA LEU A 109 -1.59 16.12 30.62
C LEU A 109 -0.32 16.36 29.81
N ASP A 110 0.85 16.09 30.39
CA ASP A 110 2.14 16.12 29.68
C ASP A 110 2.21 15.05 28.59
N LYS A 111 1.73 13.84 28.87
CA LYS A 111 1.71 12.73 27.91
C LYS A 111 0.86 13.02 26.67
N ILE A 112 -0.22 13.78 26.81
CA ILE A 112 -1.05 14.19 25.67
C ILE A 112 -0.56 15.49 24.99
N SER A 113 0.57 16.04 25.46
CA SER A 113 1.19 17.26 24.92
C SER A 113 0.22 18.45 24.94
N LEU A 114 -0.49 18.63 26.06
CA LEU A 114 -1.38 19.78 26.24
C LEU A 114 -0.58 21.08 26.36
N ASP A 115 -1.14 22.20 25.88
CA ASP A 115 -0.55 23.52 26.05
C ASP A 115 -0.40 23.88 27.54
N GLU A 116 0.68 24.58 27.87
CA GLU A 116 1.02 24.91 29.25
C GLU A 116 -0.07 25.78 29.91
N ASN A 117 -0.75 26.66 29.15
CA ASN A 117 -1.81 27.50 29.71
C ASN A 117 -3.04 26.67 30.09
N ASP A 118 -3.46 25.74 29.22
CA ASP A 118 -4.57 24.83 29.49
C ASP A 118 -4.24 23.88 30.64
N LYS A 119 -3.00 23.40 30.71
CA LYS A 119 -2.51 22.59 31.82
C LYS A 119 -2.58 23.35 33.15
N ILE A 120 -2.01 24.55 33.21
CA ILE A 120 -2.05 25.41 34.40
C ILE A 120 -3.50 25.66 34.82
N TYR A 121 -4.38 25.93 33.87
CA TYR A 121 -5.80 26.12 34.14
C TYR A 121 -6.43 24.89 34.82
N ILE A 122 -6.24 23.69 34.28
CA ILE A 122 -6.79 22.44 34.84
C ILE A 122 -6.22 22.17 36.23
N ILE A 123 -4.92 22.35 36.41
CA ILE A 123 -4.23 22.12 37.69
C ILE A 123 -4.70 23.10 38.77
N ASN A 124 -4.94 24.36 38.41
CA ASN A 124 -5.53 25.34 39.34
C ASN A 124 -6.98 24.99 39.70
N GLN A 125 -7.78 24.54 38.73
CA GLN A 125 -9.13 24.07 39.01
C GLN A 125 -9.14 22.81 39.90
N TRP A 126 -8.09 21.99 39.89
CA TRP A 126 -8.04 20.77 40.69
C TRP A 126 -8.22 21.04 42.20
N GLU A 127 -7.67 22.15 42.69
CA GLU A 127 -7.77 22.57 44.08
C GLU A 127 -9.03 23.40 44.35
N LEU A 128 -9.42 24.27 43.42
CA LEU A 128 -10.55 25.21 43.59
C LEU A 128 -11.91 24.54 43.36
N ASN A 129 -11.99 23.67 42.35
CA ASN A 129 -13.22 23.01 41.92
C ASN A 129 -12.88 21.69 41.19
N LYS A 130 -12.68 20.62 41.98
CA LYS A 130 -12.33 19.30 41.46
C LYS A 130 -13.30 18.81 40.38
N THR A 131 -14.60 19.07 40.52
CA THR A 131 -15.61 18.68 39.53
C THR A 131 -15.37 19.34 38.17
N ARG A 132 -15.04 20.63 38.15
CA ARG A 132 -14.69 21.35 36.91
C ARG A 132 -13.39 20.84 36.31
N ALA A 133 -12.38 20.61 37.14
CA ALA A 133 -11.10 20.06 36.67
C ALA A 133 -11.28 18.68 36.03
N LEU A 134 -12.10 17.80 36.62
CA LEU A 134 -12.41 16.49 36.07
C LEU A 134 -13.09 16.58 34.70
N LYS A 135 -14.06 17.49 34.52
CA LYS A 135 -14.69 17.72 33.20
C LYS A 135 -13.67 18.14 32.14
N GLU A 136 -12.75 19.03 32.49
CA GLU A 136 -11.69 19.46 31.58
C GLU A 136 -10.72 18.33 31.22
N VAL A 137 -10.31 17.52 32.20
CA VAL A 137 -9.46 16.34 31.95
C VAL A 137 -10.16 15.37 31.00
N VAL A 138 -11.45 15.10 31.21
CA VAL A 138 -12.24 14.21 30.32
C VAL A 138 -12.38 14.81 28.91
N TYR A 139 -12.61 16.12 28.81
CA TYR A 139 -12.65 16.83 27.53
C TYR A 139 -11.33 16.64 26.77
N TRP A 140 -10.20 16.93 27.40
CA TRP A 140 -8.88 16.82 26.77
C TRP A 140 -8.48 15.37 26.49
N TYR A 141 -8.89 14.42 27.31
CA TYR A 141 -8.78 13.01 27.02
C TYR A 141 -9.48 12.66 25.71
N ASN A 142 -10.76 13.01 25.58
CA ASN A 142 -11.52 12.71 24.37
C ASN A 142 -10.97 13.47 23.15
N ARG A 143 -10.55 14.73 23.31
CA ARG A 143 -9.88 15.50 22.25
C ARG A 143 -8.60 14.82 21.76
N SER A 144 -7.76 14.32 22.67
CA SER A 144 -6.53 13.60 22.33
C SER A 144 -6.79 12.30 21.56
N LYS A 145 -7.91 11.61 21.88
CA LYS A 145 -8.36 10.42 21.14
C LYS A 145 -8.84 10.79 19.74
N CYS A 146 -9.63 11.86 19.59
CA CYS A 146 -10.03 12.37 18.27
C CYS A 146 -8.80 12.70 17.40
N LEU A 147 -7.78 13.35 17.97
CA LEU A 147 -6.53 13.65 17.27
C LEU A 147 -5.79 12.37 16.84
N SER A 148 -5.77 11.34 17.69
CA SER A 148 -5.17 10.04 17.37
C SER A 148 -5.90 9.33 16.22
N ALA A 149 -7.23 9.40 16.20
CA ALA A 149 -8.05 8.88 15.11
C ALA A 149 -7.80 9.64 13.80
N TYR A 150 -7.79 10.98 13.86
CA TYR A 150 -7.49 11.86 12.72
C TYR A 150 -6.14 11.49 12.06
N ASN A 151 -5.10 11.37 12.88
CA ASN A 151 -3.76 11.00 12.41
C ASN A 151 -3.74 9.61 11.76
N SER A 152 -4.50 8.66 12.30
CA SER A 152 -4.63 7.31 11.75
C SER A 152 -5.36 7.31 10.40
N ILE A 153 -6.44 8.09 10.25
CA ILE A 153 -7.14 8.25 8.97
C ILE A 153 -6.23 8.90 7.91
N ASN A 154 -5.48 9.94 8.27
CA ASN A 154 -4.55 10.58 7.33
C ASN A 154 -3.41 9.65 6.90
N LYS A 155 -2.93 8.81 7.82
CA LYS A 155 -1.95 7.76 7.50
C LYS A 155 -2.53 6.74 6.52
N LEU A 156 -3.79 6.33 6.68
CA LEU A 156 -4.50 5.48 5.73
C LEU A 156 -4.59 6.16 4.35
N LYS A 157 -5.08 7.40 4.28
CA LYS A 157 -5.18 8.17 3.02
C LYS A 157 -3.84 8.24 2.28
N LYS A 158 -2.75 8.53 3.01
CA LYS A 158 -1.39 8.53 2.44
C LYS A 158 -1.02 7.19 1.80
N HIS A 159 -1.31 6.08 2.49
CA HIS A 159 -1.00 4.74 1.96
C HIS A 159 -1.92 4.32 0.81
N LEU A 160 -3.17 4.80 0.78
CA LEU A 160 -4.06 4.61 -0.38
C LEU A 160 -3.49 5.26 -1.64
N LEU A 161 -2.91 6.45 -1.55
CA LEU A 161 -2.26 7.09 -2.70
C LEU A 161 -1.10 6.25 -3.25
N TYR A 162 -0.36 5.55 -2.40
CA TYR A 162 0.71 4.65 -2.85
C TYR A 162 0.19 3.40 -3.54
N VAL A 163 -0.99 2.90 -3.17
CA VAL A 163 -1.54 1.67 -3.77
C VAL A 163 -2.34 1.94 -5.05
N ARG A 164 -2.72 3.19 -5.34
CA ARG A 164 -3.58 3.56 -6.49
C ARG A 164 -3.12 2.98 -7.83
N LEU A 165 -1.81 2.88 -8.08
CA LEU A 165 -1.26 2.32 -9.33
C LEU A 165 -1.28 0.78 -9.40
N TYR A 166 -1.73 0.10 -8.35
CA TYR A 166 -1.66 -1.37 -8.19
C TYR A 166 -3.02 -2.04 -8.01
N ILE A 167 -4.09 -1.26 -7.87
CA ILE A 167 -5.47 -1.73 -7.72
C ILE A 167 -6.35 -1.06 -8.77
N LYS A 168 -7.56 -1.57 -8.96
CA LYS A 168 -8.52 -0.95 -9.87
C LYS A 168 -8.98 0.39 -9.31
N GLU A 169 -9.36 1.30 -10.20
CA GLU A 169 -9.82 2.63 -9.78
C GLU A 169 -11.14 2.54 -8.99
N GLU A 170 -11.99 1.55 -9.28
CA GLU A 170 -13.20 1.29 -8.48
C GLU A 170 -12.86 0.91 -7.04
N ASP A 171 -11.91 -0.01 -6.87
CA ASP A 171 -11.41 -0.46 -5.56
C ASP A 171 -10.81 0.70 -4.77
N PHE A 172 -10.02 1.55 -5.45
CA PHE A 172 -9.45 2.75 -4.86
C PHE A 172 -10.52 3.72 -4.37
N LYS A 173 -11.58 3.95 -5.16
CA LYS A 173 -12.70 4.82 -4.79
C LYS A 173 -13.42 4.29 -3.55
N ALA A 174 -13.73 2.99 -3.51
CA ALA A 174 -14.39 2.38 -2.35
C ALA A 174 -13.54 2.52 -1.07
N LEU A 175 -12.23 2.27 -1.16
CA LEU A 175 -11.30 2.48 -0.04
C LEU A 175 -11.24 3.95 0.41
N PHE A 176 -11.28 4.88 -0.55
CA PHE A 176 -11.22 6.31 -0.23
C PHE A 176 -12.52 6.82 0.39
N GLU A 177 -13.68 6.39 -0.11
CA GLU A 177 -15.01 6.66 0.45
C GLU A 177 -15.11 6.19 1.90
N PHE A 178 -14.57 5.01 2.21
CA PHE A 178 -14.46 4.55 3.59
C PHE A 178 -13.67 5.53 4.47
N THR A 179 -12.58 6.13 3.98
CA THR A 179 -11.85 7.16 4.74
C THR A 179 -12.65 8.43 4.96
N LEU A 180 -13.54 8.79 4.03
CA LEU A 180 -14.44 9.94 4.18
C LEU A 180 -15.51 9.64 5.24
N LYS A 181 -16.05 8.43 5.25
CA LYS A 181 -17.00 7.94 6.27
C LYS A 181 -16.38 7.95 7.67
N LEU A 182 -15.14 7.46 7.82
CA LEU A 182 -14.41 7.54 9.10
C LEU A 182 -14.21 9.00 9.55
N ASN A 183 -13.92 9.89 8.60
CA ASN A 183 -13.77 11.32 8.89
C ASN A 183 -15.09 11.98 9.33
N SER A 184 -16.23 11.63 8.74
CA SER A 184 -17.52 12.22 9.11
C SER A 184 -17.91 11.84 10.54
N ILE A 185 -17.73 10.58 10.91
CA ILE A 185 -17.93 10.11 12.29
C ILE A 185 -17.07 10.91 13.27
N LEU A 186 -15.80 11.14 12.91
CA LEU A 186 -14.88 11.89 13.75
C LEU A 186 -15.31 13.36 13.92
N ILE A 187 -15.74 14.03 12.84
CA ILE A 187 -16.24 15.42 12.88
C ILE A 187 -17.47 15.52 13.80
N TYR A 188 -18.41 14.57 13.70
CA TYR A 188 -19.56 14.54 14.58
C TYR A 188 -19.14 14.34 16.03
N LYS A 189 -18.22 13.41 16.31
CA LYS A 189 -17.73 13.25 17.69
C LYS A 189 -17.04 14.51 18.23
N GLU A 190 -16.23 15.18 17.42
CA GLU A 190 -15.58 16.43 17.83
C GLU A 190 -16.61 17.51 18.21
N THR A 191 -17.74 17.56 17.50
CA THR A 191 -18.86 18.46 17.81
C THR A 191 -19.49 18.17 19.18
N LEU A 192 -19.50 16.91 19.62
CA LEU A 192 -20.03 16.52 20.94
C LEU A 192 -19.07 16.84 22.10
N LEU A 193 -17.82 17.22 21.85
CA LEU A 193 -16.87 17.50 22.94
C LEU A 193 -17.33 18.69 23.80
N ASP A 194 -18.02 19.66 23.22
CA ASP A 194 -18.54 20.83 23.95
C ASP A 194 -19.65 20.46 24.96
N GLU A 195 -20.34 19.34 24.76
CA GLU A 195 -21.31 18.82 25.75
C GLU A 195 -20.64 18.42 27.06
N ILE A 196 -19.42 17.89 27.00
CA ILE A 196 -18.63 17.48 28.18
C ILE A 196 -18.39 18.68 29.10
N ARG A 197 -18.15 19.84 28.49
CA ARG A 197 -17.96 21.12 29.20
C ARG A 197 -19.29 21.78 29.60
N GLY A 198 -20.43 21.23 29.17
CA GLY A 198 -21.75 21.82 29.36
C GLY A 198 -21.96 23.10 28.54
N LEU A 199 -21.27 23.23 27.41
CA LEU A 199 -21.31 24.40 26.53
C LEU A 199 -22.33 24.25 25.40
N SER A 200 -22.89 23.05 25.20
CA SER A 200 -23.95 22.77 24.24
C SER A 200 -25.06 21.92 24.84
N TYR A 201 -26.24 21.98 24.22
CA TYR A 201 -27.42 21.18 24.58
C TYR A 201 -27.38 19.79 23.93
N ASP A 202 -28.14 18.86 24.50
CA ASP A 202 -28.27 17.43 24.16
C ASP A 202 -28.41 17.18 22.65
N ASN A 203 -27.37 16.65 21.99
CA ASN A 203 -27.37 16.35 20.56
C ASN A 203 -27.72 14.88 20.29
N HIS A 204 -28.88 14.43 20.80
CA HIS A 204 -29.35 13.05 20.62
C HIS A 204 -29.35 12.60 19.15
N ASN A 205 -29.77 13.48 18.23
CA ASN A 205 -29.75 13.21 16.78
C ASN A 205 -28.33 12.92 16.27
N LEU A 206 -27.33 13.66 16.76
CA LEU A 206 -25.95 13.50 16.33
C LEU A 206 -25.33 12.21 16.86
N ILE A 207 -25.71 11.80 18.08
CA ILE A 207 -25.32 10.50 18.64
C ILE A 207 -25.90 9.37 17.78
N GLN A 208 -27.17 9.47 17.38
CA GLN A 208 -27.80 8.50 16.49
C GLN A 208 -27.13 8.47 15.10
N ASP A 209 -26.80 9.63 14.53
CA ASP A 209 -26.07 9.74 13.27
C ASP A 209 -24.67 9.11 13.35
N ILE A 210 -23.97 9.26 14.48
CA ILE A 210 -22.69 8.60 14.72
C ILE A 210 -22.84 7.08 14.71
N GLN A 211 -23.86 6.53 15.38
CA GLN A 211 -24.09 5.08 15.41
C GLN A 211 -24.45 4.55 14.02
N SER A 212 -25.38 5.19 13.32
CA SER A 212 -25.76 4.79 11.95
C SER A 212 -24.55 4.80 11.01
N ASN A 213 -23.71 5.84 11.08
CA ASN A 213 -22.51 5.92 10.27
C ASN A 213 -21.46 4.87 10.66
N LEU A 214 -21.36 4.51 11.95
CA LEU A 214 -20.46 3.46 12.43
C LEU A 214 -20.91 2.08 11.95
N ASP A 215 -22.21 1.79 11.97
CA ASP A 215 -22.76 0.53 11.47
C ASP A 215 -22.47 0.38 9.97
N GLU A 216 -22.74 1.42 9.18
CA GLU A 216 -22.41 1.45 7.76
C GLU A 216 -20.90 1.31 7.51
N ALA A 217 -20.06 1.99 8.30
CA ALA A 217 -18.61 1.87 8.20
C ALA A 217 -18.12 0.46 8.54
N THR A 218 -18.79 -0.24 9.46
CA THR A 218 -18.45 -1.62 9.85
C THR A 218 -18.72 -2.59 8.70
N VAL A 219 -19.87 -2.47 8.04
CA VAL A 219 -20.19 -3.27 6.85
C VAL A 219 -19.16 -3.01 5.73
N LEU A 220 -18.88 -1.73 5.43
CA LEU A 220 -17.88 -1.36 4.42
C LEU A 220 -16.48 -1.88 4.77
N TYR A 221 -16.10 -1.84 6.05
CA TYR A 221 -14.81 -2.34 6.50
C TYR A 221 -14.64 -3.83 6.20
N GLU A 222 -15.65 -4.67 6.48
CA GLU A 222 -15.60 -6.10 6.19
C GLU A 222 -15.50 -6.40 4.69
N GLU A 223 -16.28 -5.69 3.88
CA GLU A 223 -16.23 -5.78 2.42
C GLU A 223 -14.85 -5.41 1.86
N LEU A 224 -14.27 -4.31 2.37
CA LEU A 224 -12.96 -3.83 1.94
C LEU A 224 -11.82 -4.75 2.38
N VAL A 225 -11.92 -5.41 3.54
CA VAL A 225 -10.95 -6.46 3.93
C VAL A 225 -10.97 -7.60 2.90
N SER A 226 -12.16 -8.03 2.48
CA SER A 226 -12.31 -9.06 1.44
C SER A 226 -11.72 -8.60 0.10
N LEU A 227 -11.98 -7.36 -0.30
CA LEU A 227 -11.41 -6.74 -1.50
C LEU A 227 -9.88 -6.76 -1.47
N LEU A 228 -9.28 -6.29 -0.37
CA LEU A 228 -7.81 -6.24 -0.25
C LEU A 228 -7.19 -7.64 -0.27
N ARG A 229 -7.87 -8.67 0.25
CA ARG A 229 -7.41 -10.07 0.14
C ARG A 229 -7.42 -10.53 -1.32
N LYS A 230 -8.52 -10.32 -2.04
CA LYS A 230 -8.61 -10.65 -3.47
C LYS A 230 -7.54 -9.93 -4.29
N ALA A 231 -7.24 -8.67 -3.97
CA ALA A 231 -6.20 -7.92 -4.65
C ALA A 231 -4.77 -8.49 -4.46
N LEU A 232 -4.55 -9.32 -3.42
CA LEU A 232 -3.31 -10.05 -3.18
C LEU A 232 -3.27 -11.41 -3.87
N GLU A 233 -4.40 -11.94 -4.32
CA GLU A 233 -4.41 -13.16 -5.11
C GLU A 233 -3.69 -12.90 -6.43
N ILE A 234 -2.78 -13.81 -6.79
CA ILE A 234 -2.09 -13.75 -8.07
C ILE A 234 -3.12 -14.24 -9.10
N ASP A 235 -3.55 -13.35 -9.99
CA ASP A 235 -4.28 -13.74 -11.20
C ASP A 235 -3.38 -14.72 -11.98
N LEU A 236 -3.65 -16.01 -11.85
CA LEU A 236 -3.09 -17.04 -12.72
C LEU A 236 -3.76 -16.87 -14.08
N LEU A 237 -3.12 -16.09 -14.95
CA LEU A 237 -3.41 -16.05 -16.39
C LEU A 237 -2.94 -17.34 -17.06
#